data_AF-A0A932FWE2-F1
#
_entry.id   AF-A0A932FWE2-F1
#
_cell.length_a   1.000
_cell.length_b   1.000
_cell.length_c   1.000
_cell.angle_alpha   90.00
_cell.angle_beta   90.00
_cell.angle_gamma   90.00
#
_symmetry.space_group_name_H-M   'P 1'
#
loop_
_entity.id
_entity.type
_entity.pdbx_description
1 polymer ?
#
loop_
_entity_poly.entity_id
_entity_poly.type
_entity_poly.pdbx_seq_one_letter_code
_entity_poly.pdbx_strand_id
1 'polypeptide(L)' 'WYLFQACTFGGEGQAVWGAAHYQEEYVRVGGEWKFRQLTVTSSFWTPYEQGWVKQPFLQQGG' A
#
# COMPACT_ATOMS: atom_id res chain seq x y z
N TRP A 1 0.21 7.32 -8.93
CA TRP A 1 1.55 6.71 -8.86
C TRP A 1 1.45 5.22 -8.56
N TYR A 2 2.33 4.39 -9.14
CA TYR A 2 2.41 2.97 -8.77
C TYR A 2 3.45 2.76 -7.67
N LEU A 3 3.13 1.88 -6.74
CA LEU A 3 3.98 1.43 -5.65
C LEU A 3 4.37 -0.02 -5.88
N PHE A 4 5.66 -0.31 -5.70
CA PHE A 4 6.16 -1.64 -5.41
C PHE A 4 7.26 -1.53 -4.36
N GLN A 5 7.05 -2.10 -3.18
CA GLN A 5 7.96 -1.94 -2.03
C GLN A 5 8.14 -3.23 -1.22
N ALA A 6 9.33 -3.36 -0.61
CA ALA A 6 9.52 -4.18 0.58
C ALA A 6 9.07 -3.40 1.80
N CYS A 7 8.30 -4.02 2.70
CA CYS A 7 7.91 -3.41 3.97
C CYS A 7 7.74 -4.46 5.06
N THR A 8 7.58 -4.01 6.30
CA THR A 8 7.17 -4.86 7.43
C THR A 8 5.72 -4.56 7.80
N PHE A 9 4.93 -5.58 8.12
CA PHE A 9 3.53 -5.45 8.50
C PHE A 9 3.25 -6.10 9.86
N GLY A 10 2.36 -5.47 10.65
CA GLY A 10 1.98 -5.94 11.99
C GLY A 10 3.01 -5.64 13.09
N GLY A 11 2.59 -5.81 14.35
CA GLY A 11 3.42 -5.52 15.53
C GLY A 11 4.66 -6.40 15.68
N GLU A 12 4.62 -7.64 15.17
CA GLU A 12 5.76 -8.56 15.16
C GLU A 12 6.68 -8.39 13.93
N GLY A 13 6.35 -7.50 12.99
CA GLY A 13 7.24 -7.09 11.91
C GLY A 13 7.41 -8.10 10.77
N GLN A 14 6.34 -8.74 10.31
CA GLN A 14 6.39 -9.69 9.18
C GLN A 14 6.89 -9.00 7.90
N ALA A 15 7.89 -9.58 7.23
CA ALA A 15 8.37 -9.10 5.93
C ALA A 15 7.34 -9.33 4.81
N VAL A 16 7.06 -8.29 4.03
CA VAL A 16 5.97 -8.21 3.05
C VAL A 16 6.44 -7.53 1.76
N TRP A 17 5.93 -8.01 0.62
CA TRP A 17 5.91 -7.25 -0.62
C TRP A 17 4.56 -6.55 -0.79
N GLY A 18 4.60 -5.24 -1.05
CA GLY A 18 3.42 -4.42 -1.27
C GLY A 18 3.39 -3.83 -2.68
N ALA A 19 2.26 -3.94 -3.36
CA ALA A 19 2.00 -3.24 -4.61
C ALA A 19 0.64 -2.55 -4.60
N ALA A 20 0.60 -1.29 -5.01
CA ALA A 20 -0.62 -0.50 -5.04
C ALA A 20 -0.58 0.61 -6.11
N HIS A 21 -1.76 1.14 -6.43
CA HIS A 21 -1.92 2.35 -7.22
C HIS A 21 -2.46 3.48 -6.34
N TYR A 22 -1.72 4.59 -6.28
CA TYR A 22 -2.12 5.83 -5.65
C TYR A 22 -2.77 6.76 -6.68
N GLN A 23 -3.98 7.22 -6.37
CA GLN A 23 -4.66 8.27 -7.11
C GLN A 23 -4.82 9.47 -6.17
N GLU A 24 -4.29 10.61 -6.62
CA GLU A 24 -4.16 11.81 -5.81
C GLU A 24 -4.90 12.96 -6.46
N GLU A 25 -5.68 13.68 -5.66
CA GLU A 25 -6.25 14.97 -6.02
C GLU A 25 -5.67 16.04 -5.12
N TYR A 26 -5.34 17.19 -5.72
CA TYR A 26 -4.73 18.32 -5.01
C TYR A 26 -5.62 19.55 -5.12
N VAL A 27 -5.61 20.38 -4.09
CA VAL A 27 -6.32 21.67 -4.05
C VAL A 27 -5.37 22.77 -3.57
N ARG A 28 -5.50 23.97 -4.15
CA ARG A 28 -4.79 25.16 -3.67
C ARG A 28 -5.61 25.86 -2.60
N VAL A 29 -5.05 26.06 -1.41
CA VAL A 29 -5.67 26.80 -0.30
C VAL A 29 -4.66 27.82 0.23
N GLY A 30 -5.00 29.11 0.16
CA GLY A 30 -4.09 30.17 0.63
C GLY A 30 -2.77 30.26 -0.13
N GLY A 31 -2.75 29.85 -1.41
CA GLY A 31 -1.52 29.83 -2.22
C GLY A 31 -0.70 28.54 -2.12
N GLU A 32 -1.04 27.63 -1.21
CA GLU A 32 -0.33 26.36 -1.02
C GLU A 32 -1.11 25.18 -1.61
N TRP A 33 -0.40 24.22 -2.22
CA TRP A 33 -0.98 22.95 -2.64
C TRP A 33 -1.15 22.01 -1.46
N LYS A 34 -2.32 21.38 -1.35
CA LYS A 34 -2.67 20.40 -0.32
C LYS A 34 -3.29 19.16 -0.95
N PHE A 35 -3.14 18.01 -0.29
CA PHE A 35 -3.91 16.82 -0.65
C PHE A 35 -5.39 17.07 -0.38
N ARG A 36 -6.21 16.90 -1.41
CA ARG A 36 -7.67 16.89 -1.30
C ARG A 36 -8.17 15.47 -1.08
N GLN A 37 -7.65 14.54 -1.86
CA GLN A 37 -8.01 13.12 -1.79
C GLN A 37 -6.80 12.26 -2.13
N LEU A 38 -6.66 11.17 -1.39
CA LEU A 38 -5.69 10.10 -1.65
C LEU A 38 -6.44 8.78 -1.65
N THR A 39 -6.55 8.15 -2.81
CA THR A 39 -7.10 6.80 -2.94
C THR A 39 -5.96 5.83 -3.19
N VAL A 40 -5.90 4.76 -2.40
CA VAL A 40 -4.91 3.70 -2.54
C VAL A 40 -5.62 2.41 -2.91
N THR A 41 -5.42 1.96 -4.14
CA THR A 41 -5.95 0.68 -4.62
C THR A 41 -4.87 -0.38 -4.52
N SER A 42 -5.03 -1.31 -3.58
CA SER A 42 -4.06 -2.38 -3.35
C SER A 42 -4.17 -3.43 -4.46
N SER A 43 -3.02 -3.82 -5.02
CA SER A 43 -2.91 -4.96 -5.94
C SER A 43 -2.57 -6.25 -5.17
N PHE A 44 -1.56 -6.19 -4.29
CA PHE A 44 -1.24 -7.25 -3.34
C PHE A 44 -0.48 -6.72 -2.12
N TRP A 45 -0.61 -7.45 -1.02
CA TRP A 45 0.21 -7.33 0.19
C TRP A 45 0.53 -8.75 0.65
N THR A 46 1.63 -9.30 0.17
CA THR A 46 1.96 -10.73 0.30
C THR A 46 3.10 -10.95 1.30
N PRO A 47 3.12 -12.06 2.07
CA PRO A 47 4.33 -12.47 2.76
C PRO A 47 5.51 -12.55 1.78
N TYR A 48 6.66 -12.05 2.20
CA TYR A 48 7.90 -12.02 1.41
C TYR A 48 8.24 -13.39 0.79
N GLU A 49 8.17 -14.45 1.61
CA GLU A 49 8.52 -15.83 1.24
C GLU A 49 7.52 -16.50 0.28
N GLN A 50 6.24 -16.12 0.36
CA GLN A 50 5.18 -16.83 -0.38
C GLN A 50 4.96 -16.24 -1.77
N GLY A 51 5.09 -14.91 -1.89
CA GLY A 51 4.83 -14.18 -3.12
C GLY A 51 3.34 -14.11 -3.50
N TRP A 52 3.02 -13.14 -4.36
CA TRP A 52 1.63 -12.76 -4.66
C TRP A 52 0.86 -13.80 -5.49
N VAL A 53 1.55 -14.71 -6.17
CA VAL A 53 0.91 -15.80 -6.92
C VAL A 53 0.30 -16.83 -5.97
N LYS A 54 0.98 -17.15 -4.86
CA LYS A 54 0.50 -18.14 -3.89
C LYS A 54 -0.43 -17.52 -2.85
N GLN A 55 -0.05 -16.35 -2.33
CA GLN A 55 -0.82 -15.64 -1.32
C GLN A 55 -0.80 -14.12 -1.59
N PRO A 56 -1.73 -13.58 -2.39
CA PRO A 56 -1.72 -12.15 -2.76
C PRO A 56 -2.02 -11.21 -1.59
N PHE A 57 -2.69 -11.68 -0.54
CA PHE A 57 -3.02 -10.86 0.62
C PHE A 57 -2.70 -11.59 1.92
N LEU A 58 -2.25 -10.84 2.92
CA LEU A 58 -2.13 -11.32 4.29
C LEU A 58 -3.49 -11.87 4.75
N GLN A 59 -3.50 -13.04 5.39
CA GLN A 59 -4.71 -13.52 6.04
C GLN A 59 -5.02 -12.57 7.20
N GLN A 60 -6.27 -12.14 7.31
CA GLN A 60 -6.72 -11.46 8.52
C GLN A 60 -6.64 -12.49 9.65
N GLY A 61 -5.92 -12.17 10.72
CA GLY A 61 -5.98 -12.97 11.94
C GLY A 61 -7.45 -13.05 12.40
N GLY A 62 -7.91 -14.28 12.67
CA GLY A 62 -9.21 -14.50 13.29
C GLY A 62 -9.26 -14.03 14.74
#